data_AF-A0A6I2YLN1-F1
#
_entry.id   AF-A0A6I2YLN1-F1
#
_cell.length_a   1.000
_cell.length_b   1.000
_cell.length_c   1.000
_cell.angle_alpha   90.00
_cell.angle_beta   90.00
_cell.angle_gamma   90.00
#
_symmetry.space_group_name_H-M   'P 1'
#
loop_
_entity.id
_entity.type
_entity.pdbx_description
1 polymer ?
#
loop_
_entity_poly.entity_id
_entity_poly.type
_entity_poly.pdbx_seq_one_letter_code
_entity_poly.pdbx_strand_id
1 'polypeptide(L)'
;TIAGWVEEGISVTYCIITDGDAGGADPTVPRGDIAGIRQAEQRAAGAVLGVSDIRFLGYRDGELTVTHDLRRDLSRVIRQVRPQRVLMQSPDRNWKLIYASHPDHLAAGEATIFAIYPDARNPFAHTSLIKDEGLEDWTVDEVWVMGSPTSNHYVDVTDKFEMKLAALHAHASQTAHMDDLAGRITGWLSAQAAEAGLPEGRLAEAFMVADTA
;
A
#
# COMPACT_ATOMS: atom_id res chain seq x y z
N THR A 1 2.23 -11.53 0.27
CA THR A 1 3.24 -11.00 1.21
C THR A 1 2.66 -10.66 2.57
N ILE A 2 1.69 -9.74 2.70
CA ILE A 2 1.19 -9.29 4.02
C ILE A 2 0.71 -10.45 4.91
N ALA A 3 -0.09 -11.39 4.39
CA ALA A 3 -0.53 -12.56 5.14
C ALA A 3 0.63 -13.42 5.67
N GLY A 4 1.73 -13.52 4.90
CA GLY A 4 2.94 -14.22 5.33
C GLY A 4 3.66 -13.48 6.46
N TRP A 5 3.81 -12.17 6.35
CA TRP A 5 4.38 -11.35 7.43
C TRP A 5 3.58 -11.48 8.74
N VAL A 6 2.26 -11.43 8.66
CA VAL A 6 1.40 -11.60 9.84
C VAL A 6 1.55 -13.00 10.45
N GLU A 7 1.58 -14.05 9.62
CA GLU A 7 1.81 -15.43 10.09
C GLU A 7 3.18 -15.61 10.76
N GLU A 8 4.19 -14.90 10.29
CA GLU A 8 5.53 -14.85 10.89
C GLU A 8 5.59 -14.01 12.18
N GLY A 9 4.47 -13.41 12.61
CA GLY A 9 4.38 -12.59 13.82
C GLY A 9 4.84 -11.14 13.64
N ILE A 10 5.03 -10.69 12.39
CA ILE A 10 5.36 -9.30 12.08
C ILE A 10 4.11 -8.44 12.26
N SER A 11 4.23 -7.37 13.05
CA SER A 11 3.17 -6.37 13.19
C SER A 11 3.06 -5.53 11.92
N VAL A 12 1.87 -5.49 11.32
CA VAL A 12 1.61 -4.73 10.09
C VAL A 12 0.64 -3.59 10.38
N THR A 13 0.98 -2.38 9.92
CA THR A 13 0.10 -1.21 9.94
C THR A 13 -0.16 -0.75 8.51
N TYR A 14 -1.42 -0.46 8.18
CA TYR A 14 -1.76 0.18 6.91
C TYR A 14 -1.92 1.68 7.10
N CYS A 15 -1.31 2.45 6.19
CA CYS A 15 -1.54 3.88 6.05
C CYS A 15 -2.26 4.12 4.72
N ILE A 16 -3.55 4.39 4.79
CA ILE A 16 -4.41 4.65 3.64
C ILE A 16 -4.45 6.16 3.43
N ILE A 17 -3.88 6.62 2.31
CA ILE A 17 -3.69 8.05 2.06
C ILE A 17 -5.00 8.69 1.58
N THR A 18 -5.63 8.11 0.55
CA THR A 18 -6.85 8.66 -0.05
C THR A 18 -8.11 7.90 0.38
N ASP A 19 -9.25 8.58 0.39
CA ASP A 19 -10.54 8.00 0.80
C ASP A 19 -11.19 7.13 -0.29
N GLY A 20 -10.69 7.19 -1.53
CA GLY A 20 -11.30 6.49 -2.66
C GLY A 20 -12.66 7.06 -3.07
N ASP A 21 -12.98 8.29 -2.66
CA ASP A 21 -14.29 8.92 -2.81
C ASP A 21 -14.66 9.26 -4.27
N ALA A 22 -13.68 9.34 -5.17
CA ALA A 22 -13.86 9.58 -6.59
C ALA A 22 -14.10 8.30 -7.42
N GLY A 23 -13.81 7.13 -6.86
CA GLY A 23 -13.99 5.86 -7.57
C GLY A 23 -15.43 5.31 -7.53
N GLY A 24 -15.76 4.46 -8.50
CA GLY A 24 -17.05 3.75 -8.59
C GLY A 24 -18.06 4.45 -9.50
N ALA A 25 -18.67 3.67 -10.41
CA ALA A 25 -19.58 4.18 -11.42
C ALA A 25 -21.06 4.18 -11.00
N ASP A 26 -21.40 3.61 -9.84
CA ASP A 26 -22.79 3.51 -9.39
C ASP A 26 -23.33 4.91 -8.98
N PRO A 27 -24.31 5.47 -9.70
CA PRO A 27 -24.87 6.78 -9.38
C PRO A 27 -25.85 6.74 -8.20
N THR A 28 -26.23 5.54 -7.71
CA THR A 28 -27.22 5.37 -6.66
C THR A 28 -26.67 5.52 -5.25
N VAL A 29 -25.34 5.43 -5.09
CA VAL A 29 -24.66 5.66 -3.81
C VAL A 29 -24.27 7.14 -3.69
N PRO A 30 -24.70 7.86 -2.64
CA PRO A 30 -24.27 9.24 -2.41
C PRO A 30 -22.75 9.32 -2.26
N ARG A 31 -22.11 10.28 -2.94
CA ARG A 31 -20.64 10.39 -2.96
C ARG A 31 -20.05 10.63 -1.56
N GLY A 32 -20.76 11.35 -0.70
CA GLY A 32 -20.34 11.55 0.70
C GLY A 32 -20.27 10.27 1.52
N ASP A 33 -20.94 9.19 1.11
CA ASP A 33 -20.98 7.92 1.84
C ASP A 33 -19.85 6.96 1.41
N ILE A 34 -19.26 7.17 0.22
CA ILE A 34 -18.28 6.26 -0.39
C ILE A 34 -17.04 6.08 0.50
N ALA A 35 -16.53 7.16 1.07
CA ALA A 35 -15.37 7.10 1.98
C ALA A 35 -15.66 6.15 3.15
N GLY A 36 -16.80 6.33 3.84
CA GLY A 36 -17.18 5.47 4.97
C GLY A 36 -17.32 4.00 4.59
N ILE A 37 -17.94 3.72 3.43
CA ILE A 37 -18.07 2.35 2.89
C ILE A 37 -16.69 1.74 2.66
N ARG A 38 -15.81 2.43 1.92
CA ARG A 38 -14.48 1.92 1.57
C ARG A 38 -13.58 1.73 2.78
N GLN A 39 -13.68 2.61 3.78
CA GLN A 39 -12.95 2.41 5.03
C GLN A 39 -13.47 1.16 5.79
N ALA A 40 -14.77 0.86 5.76
CA ALA A 40 -15.31 -0.36 6.36
C ALA A 40 -14.84 -1.61 5.60
N GLU A 41 -14.86 -1.58 4.27
CA GLU A 41 -14.33 -2.64 3.41
C GLU A 41 -12.83 -2.88 3.66
N GLN A 42 -12.03 -1.82 3.77
CA GLN A 42 -10.60 -1.91 4.06
C GLN A 42 -10.33 -2.54 5.43
N ARG A 43 -11.17 -2.26 6.44
CA ARG A 43 -11.08 -2.91 7.76
C ARG A 43 -11.46 -4.39 7.69
N ALA A 44 -12.48 -4.74 6.90
CA ALA A 44 -12.83 -6.14 6.67
C ALA A 44 -11.71 -6.90 5.94
N ALA A 45 -11.13 -6.30 4.90
CA ALA A 45 -9.98 -6.86 4.18
C ALA A 45 -8.76 -7.03 5.12
N GLY A 46 -8.49 -6.04 5.97
CA GLY A 46 -7.45 -6.12 6.99
C GLY A 46 -7.68 -7.28 7.96
N ALA A 47 -8.91 -7.46 8.44
CA ALA A 47 -9.28 -8.56 9.34
C ALA A 47 -9.03 -9.94 8.71
N VAL A 48 -9.28 -10.11 7.41
CA VAL A 48 -8.97 -11.36 6.67
C VAL A 48 -7.47 -11.66 6.69
N LEU A 49 -6.63 -10.64 6.61
CA LEU A 49 -5.17 -10.76 6.59
C LEU A 49 -4.52 -10.69 7.98
N GLY A 50 -5.30 -10.48 9.04
CA GLY A 50 -4.81 -10.27 10.41
C GLY A 50 -4.18 -8.90 10.65
N VAL A 51 -4.54 -7.89 9.86
CA VAL A 51 -4.11 -6.49 10.01
C VAL A 51 -5.22 -5.70 10.72
N SER A 52 -4.93 -5.18 11.92
CA SER A 52 -5.88 -4.41 12.72
C SER A 52 -5.55 -2.92 12.85
N ASP A 53 -4.28 -2.51 12.76
CA ASP A 53 -3.90 -1.09 12.75
C ASP A 53 -4.01 -0.55 11.33
N ILE A 54 -5.09 0.20 11.07
CA ILE A 54 -5.37 0.81 9.77
C ILE A 54 -5.67 2.29 10.01
N ARG A 55 -4.80 3.14 9.48
CA ARG A 55 -4.86 4.59 9.63
C ARG A 55 -5.28 5.21 8.32
N PHE A 56 -6.25 6.12 8.38
CA PHE A 56 -6.77 6.84 7.21
C PHE A 56 -6.35 8.30 7.32
N LEU A 57 -5.69 8.84 6.29
CA LEU A 57 -5.25 10.23 6.27
C LEU A 57 -6.29 11.20 5.71
N GLY A 58 -7.27 10.70 4.93
CA GLY A 58 -8.41 11.48 4.46
C GLY A 58 -8.14 12.42 3.29
N TYR A 59 -7.11 12.14 2.48
CA TYR A 59 -6.86 12.91 1.25
C TYR A 59 -7.88 12.51 0.16
N ARG A 60 -8.20 13.44 -0.75
CA ARG A 60 -9.16 13.17 -1.82
C ARG A 60 -8.56 12.28 -2.91
N ASP A 61 -9.35 11.32 -3.37
CA ASP A 61 -9.02 10.44 -4.49
C ASP A 61 -9.01 11.22 -5.81
N GLY A 62 -7.99 10.99 -6.64
CA GLY A 62 -7.78 11.64 -7.93
C GLY A 62 -7.19 13.05 -7.88
N GLU A 63 -7.00 13.62 -6.68
CA GLU A 63 -6.45 14.96 -6.45
C GLU A 63 -5.10 14.92 -5.71
N LEU A 64 -4.54 13.73 -5.45
CA LEU A 64 -3.36 13.59 -4.61
C LEU A 64 -2.12 14.22 -5.26
N THR A 65 -1.45 15.11 -4.52
CA THR A 65 -0.19 15.74 -4.92
C THR A 65 0.82 15.67 -3.79
N VAL A 66 2.11 15.75 -4.13
CA VAL A 66 3.19 15.72 -3.15
C VAL A 66 3.29 17.08 -2.48
N THR A 67 2.69 17.20 -1.29
CA THR A 67 2.72 18.41 -0.48
C THR A 67 3.58 18.21 0.76
N HIS A 68 4.04 19.31 1.36
CA HIS A 68 4.75 19.27 2.63
C HIS A 68 3.86 18.74 3.78
N ASP A 69 2.55 18.97 3.72
CA ASP A 69 1.60 18.44 4.72
C ASP A 69 1.42 16.92 4.59
N LEU A 70 1.30 16.40 3.37
CA LEU A 70 1.24 14.95 3.14
C LEU A 70 2.51 14.25 3.64
N ARG A 71 3.68 14.82 3.33
CA ARG A 71 4.97 14.33 3.85
C ARG A 71 4.99 14.35 5.38
N ARG A 72 4.55 15.45 6.02
CA ARG A 72 4.46 15.54 7.48
C ARG A 72 3.57 14.46 8.06
N ASP A 73 2.39 14.23 7.48
CA ASP A 73 1.43 13.27 8.01
C ASP A 73 1.93 11.83 7.82
N LEU A 74 2.63 11.53 6.72
CA LEU A 74 3.32 10.25 6.54
C LEU A 74 4.48 10.08 7.53
N SER A 75 5.32 11.11 7.73
CA SER A 75 6.38 11.08 8.74
C SER A 75 5.82 10.92 10.16
N ARG A 76 4.66 11.53 10.46
CA ARG A 76 3.95 11.32 11.73
C ARG A 76 3.62 9.84 11.92
N VAL A 77 3.04 9.19 10.90
CA VAL A 77 2.72 7.75 10.96
C VAL A 77 4.00 6.92 11.15
N ILE A 78 5.06 7.20 10.40
CA ILE A 78 6.35 6.49 10.54
C ILE A 78 6.90 6.63 11.97
N ARG A 79 6.93 7.83 12.54
CA ARG A 79 7.45 8.07 13.91
C ARG A 79 6.56 7.48 15.01
N GLN A 80 5.26 7.34 14.76
CA GLN A 80 4.32 6.65 15.66
C GLN A 80 4.47 5.11 15.60
N VAL A 81 4.58 4.54 14.40
CA VAL A 81 4.62 3.08 14.18
C VAL A 81 6.03 2.53 14.40
N ARG A 82 7.06 3.31 14.07
CA ARG A 82 8.47 2.91 14.09
C ARG A 82 8.74 1.62 13.28
N PRO A 83 8.36 1.59 11.98
CA PRO A 83 8.52 0.39 11.17
C PRO A 83 9.98 0.17 10.77
N GLN A 84 10.41 -1.09 10.70
CA GLN A 84 11.70 -1.48 10.12
C GLN A 84 11.64 -1.50 8.58
N ARG A 85 10.44 -1.74 8.04
CA ARG A 85 10.18 -1.78 6.59
C ARG A 85 8.93 -1.02 6.20
N VAL A 86 8.95 -0.36 5.04
CA VAL A 86 7.75 0.25 4.44
C VAL A 86 7.47 -0.35 3.07
N LEU A 87 6.24 -0.81 2.85
CA LEU A 87 5.76 -1.24 1.53
C LEU A 87 4.95 -0.08 0.91
N MET A 88 5.36 0.39 -0.27
CA MET A 88 4.74 1.53 -0.96
C MET A 88 4.52 1.28 -2.46
N GLN A 89 3.74 2.16 -3.10
CA GLN A 89 3.64 2.24 -4.57
C GLN A 89 4.91 2.84 -5.18
N SER A 90 5.18 2.50 -6.44
CA SER A 90 6.28 3.07 -7.22
C SER A 90 6.08 4.57 -7.48
N PRO A 91 7.09 5.42 -7.23
CA PRO A 91 7.11 6.80 -7.72
C PRO A 91 7.42 6.86 -9.23
N ASP A 92 8.01 5.79 -9.76
CA ASP A 92 8.39 5.68 -11.16
C ASP A 92 7.23 5.17 -12.03
N ARG A 93 7.08 5.78 -13.20
CA ARG A 93 6.07 5.40 -14.18
C ARG A 93 6.46 4.10 -14.89
N ASN A 94 5.58 3.11 -14.79
CA ASN A 94 5.68 1.84 -15.49
C ASN A 94 4.81 1.84 -16.75
N TRP A 95 5.41 2.15 -17.90
CA TRP A 95 4.70 2.19 -19.19
C TRP A 95 4.18 0.83 -19.66
N LYS A 96 4.72 -0.28 -19.15
CA LYS A 96 4.24 -1.63 -19.45
C LYS A 96 2.99 -2.00 -18.63
N LEU A 97 2.79 -1.33 -17.49
CA LEU A 97 1.66 -1.54 -16.58
C LEU A 97 1.06 -0.17 -16.17
N ILE A 98 0.43 0.50 -17.14
CA ILE A 98 -0.01 1.90 -16.97
C ILE A 98 -0.95 2.10 -15.77
N TYR A 99 -1.78 1.11 -15.43
CA TYR A 99 -2.69 1.18 -14.27
C TYR A 99 -1.95 1.23 -12.92
N ALA A 100 -0.74 0.66 -12.83
CA ALA A 100 0.09 0.82 -11.64
C ALA A 100 0.59 2.28 -11.49
N SER A 101 0.60 3.05 -12.58
CA SER A 101 1.07 4.43 -12.64
C SER A 101 -0.06 5.47 -12.59
N HIS A 102 -1.17 5.16 -11.91
CA HIS A 102 -2.20 6.15 -11.61
C HIS A 102 -1.57 7.37 -10.92
N PRO A 103 -1.98 8.62 -11.21
CA PRO A 103 -1.39 9.82 -10.60
C PRO A 103 -1.28 9.74 -9.07
N ASP A 104 -2.33 9.29 -8.39
CA ASP A 104 -2.30 9.09 -6.94
C ASP A 104 -1.29 8.04 -6.48
N HIS A 105 -1.07 6.97 -7.23
CA HIS A 105 -0.03 5.99 -6.89
C HIS A 105 1.37 6.61 -6.96
N LEU A 106 1.64 7.40 -8.01
CA LEU A 106 2.92 8.07 -8.19
C LEU A 106 3.14 9.11 -7.08
N ALA A 107 2.11 9.94 -6.79
CA ALA A 107 2.18 10.94 -5.73
C ALA A 107 2.32 10.30 -4.33
N ALA A 108 1.61 9.21 -4.07
CA ALA A 108 1.75 8.43 -2.83
C ALA A 108 3.15 7.85 -2.68
N GLY A 109 3.69 7.22 -3.73
CA GLY A 109 5.05 6.68 -3.74
C GLY A 109 6.10 7.76 -3.48
N GLU A 110 6.02 8.87 -4.21
CA GLU A 110 6.96 10.00 -4.08
C GLU A 110 6.90 10.64 -2.68
N ALA A 111 5.69 10.90 -2.17
CA ALA A 111 5.54 11.46 -0.82
C ALA A 111 6.01 10.49 0.26
N THR A 112 5.78 9.18 0.08
CA THR A 112 6.23 8.15 1.04
C THR A 112 7.74 8.03 1.07
N ILE A 113 8.42 8.04 -0.08
CA ILE A 113 9.89 7.96 -0.08
C ILE A 113 10.53 9.21 0.51
N PHE A 114 9.95 10.41 0.32
CA PHE A 114 10.40 11.62 1.02
C PHE A 114 10.17 11.53 2.54
N ALA A 115 9.03 10.97 2.95
CA ALA A 115 8.71 10.75 4.35
C ALA A 115 9.70 9.77 5.01
N ILE A 116 10.12 8.72 4.29
CA ILE A 116 11.17 7.77 4.73
C ILE A 116 12.54 8.46 4.78
N TYR A 117 12.94 9.10 3.67
CA TYR A 117 14.23 9.78 3.54
C TYR A 117 14.03 11.15 2.84
N PRO A 118 14.41 12.28 3.48
CA PRO A 118 15.10 12.37 4.77
C PRO A 118 14.16 12.61 5.98
N ASP A 119 12.84 12.71 5.79
CA ASP A 119 11.99 13.43 6.75
C ASP A 119 11.83 12.73 8.11
N ALA A 120 11.48 11.43 8.14
CA ALA A 120 11.20 10.72 9.38
C ALA A 120 12.45 10.60 10.29
N ARG A 121 13.64 10.45 9.69
CA ARG A 121 14.92 10.30 10.39
C ARG A 121 15.64 11.60 10.72
N ASN A 122 15.10 12.74 10.29
CA ASN A 122 15.70 14.04 10.53
C ASN A 122 14.94 14.78 11.65
N PRO A 123 15.53 14.98 12.84
CA PRO A 123 14.86 15.68 13.94
C PRO A 123 14.55 17.17 13.62
N PHE A 124 15.16 17.73 12.57
CA PHE A 124 14.90 19.09 12.10
C PHE A 124 13.83 19.17 10.99
N ALA A 125 13.42 18.02 10.42
CA ALA A 125 12.25 17.95 9.55
C ALA A 125 10.98 17.84 10.39
N HIS A 126 9.93 18.57 9.99
CA HIS A 126 8.63 18.56 10.66
C HIS A 126 8.72 18.74 12.18
N THR A 127 9.45 19.77 12.65
CA THR A 127 9.79 19.92 14.07
C THR A 127 8.61 19.94 15.06
N SER A 128 7.39 20.26 14.59
CA SER A 128 6.17 20.16 15.40
C SER A 128 5.87 18.72 15.84
N LEU A 129 6.27 17.70 15.08
CA LEU A 129 6.10 16.30 15.48
C LEU A 129 6.86 15.99 16.78
N ILE A 130 8.07 16.55 16.96
CA ILE A 130 8.81 16.40 18.22
C ILE A 130 8.28 17.36 19.28
N LYS A 131 8.20 18.65 18.95
CA LYS A 131 7.91 19.71 19.93
C LYS A 131 6.49 19.64 20.49
N ASP A 132 5.52 19.29 19.66
CA ASP A 132 4.10 19.36 20.00
C ASP A 132 3.50 17.97 20.24
N GLU A 133 4.01 16.92 19.56
CA GLU A 133 3.48 15.55 19.65
C GLU A 133 4.42 14.55 20.35
N GLY A 134 5.66 14.93 20.67
CA GLY A 134 6.65 14.04 21.32
C GLY A 134 7.11 12.87 20.45
N LEU A 135 6.98 12.99 19.13
CA LEU A 135 7.34 11.96 18.15
C LEU A 135 8.79 12.12 17.70
N GLU A 136 9.70 11.43 18.41
CA GLU A 136 11.12 11.32 18.07
C GLU A 136 11.34 10.80 16.64
N ASP A 137 12.48 11.17 16.05
CA ASP A 137 12.87 10.71 14.73
C ASP A 137 13.03 9.17 14.68
N TRP A 138 12.86 8.63 13.47
CA TRP A 138 12.91 7.20 13.22
C TRP A 138 13.49 6.91 11.84
N THR A 139 14.46 6.00 11.79
CA THR A 139 15.01 5.46 10.54
C THR A 139 14.26 4.19 10.16
N VAL A 140 13.77 4.15 8.93
CA VAL A 140 13.24 2.93 8.31
C VAL A 140 14.42 2.24 7.60
N ASP A 141 14.63 0.95 7.86
CA ASP A 141 15.81 0.23 7.37
C ASP A 141 15.67 -0.16 5.89
N GLU A 142 14.47 -0.53 5.45
CA GLU A 142 14.23 -0.93 4.06
C GLU A 142 12.88 -0.46 3.49
N VAL A 143 12.84 -0.27 2.17
CA VAL A 143 11.62 0.02 1.42
C VAL A 143 11.34 -1.07 0.40
N TRP A 144 10.08 -1.46 0.30
CA TRP A 144 9.55 -2.45 -0.64
C TRP A 144 8.57 -1.75 -1.58
N VAL A 145 8.92 -1.67 -2.86
CA VAL A 145 8.18 -0.90 -3.85
C VAL A 145 7.42 -1.85 -4.78
N MET A 146 6.08 -1.76 -4.76
CA MET A 146 5.22 -2.47 -5.71
C MET A 146 4.97 -1.63 -6.97
N GLY A 147 4.67 -2.29 -8.09
CA GLY A 147 4.37 -1.63 -9.36
C GLY A 147 5.57 -0.99 -10.07
N SER A 148 6.77 -1.14 -9.51
CA SER A 148 8.03 -0.62 -10.08
C SER A 148 8.27 -1.13 -11.51
N PRO A 149 8.87 -0.32 -12.42
CA PRO A 149 9.30 -0.77 -13.74
C PRO A 149 10.33 -1.91 -13.70
N THR A 150 11.02 -2.07 -12.57
CA THR A 150 11.99 -3.13 -12.30
C THR A 150 11.68 -3.81 -10.97
N SER A 151 11.82 -5.12 -10.89
CA SER A 151 11.69 -5.88 -9.63
C SER A 151 12.99 -6.64 -9.37
N ASN A 152 13.42 -6.70 -8.12
CA ASN A 152 14.62 -7.42 -7.68
C ASN A 152 14.33 -8.43 -6.55
N HIS A 153 13.08 -8.51 -6.09
CA HIS A 153 12.64 -9.37 -5.02
C HIS A 153 11.27 -9.97 -5.34
N TYR A 154 11.09 -11.26 -5.04
CA TYR A 154 9.86 -11.99 -5.31
C TYR A 154 9.48 -12.82 -4.10
N VAL A 155 8.22 -12.74 -3.71
CA VAL A 155 7.66 -13.53 -2.60
C VAL A 155 6.71 -14.55 -3.19
N ASP A 156 6.98 -15.83 -2.96
CA ASP A 156 6.04 -16.90 -3.29
C ASP A 156 4.80 -16.77 -2.38
N VAL A 157 3.64 -16.57 -3.00
CA VAL A 157 2.35 -16.37 -2.31
C VAL A 157 1.36 -17.48 -2.61
N THR A 158 1.83 -18.60 -3.18
CA THR A 158 0.96 -19.70 -3.63
C THR A 158 0.04 -20.17 -2.51
N ASP A 159 0.60 -20.40 -1.32
CA ASP A 159 -0.15 -20.92 -0.16
C ASP A 159 -1.00 -19.85 0.55
N LYS A 160 -0.91 -18.59 0.09
CA LYS A 160 -1.65 -17.43 0.63
C LYS A 160 -2.66 -16.86 -0.37
N PHE A 161 -2.82 -17.49 -1.53
CA PHE A 161 -3.66 -16.99 -2.61
C PHE A 161 -5.14 -16.85 -2.20
N GLU A 162 -5.70 -17.85 -1.51
CA GLU A 162 -7.09 -17.80 -1.06
C GLU A 162 -7.35 -16.65 -0.08
N MET A 163 -6.41 -16.38 0.84
CA MET A 163 -6.51 -15.24 1.75
C MET A 163 -6.46 -13.91 0.99
N LYS A 164 -5.60 -13.83 -0.04
CA LYS A 164 -5.53 -12.66 -0.92
C LYS A 164 -6.85 -12.44 -1.65
N LEU A 165 -7.45 -13.48 -2.22
CA LEU A 165 -8.75 -13.37 -2.89
C LEU A 165 -9.86 -12.96 -1.91
N ALA A 166 -9.91 -13.57 -0.72
CA ALA A 166 -10.89 -13.21 0.30
C ALA A 166 -10.76 -11.74 0.74
N ALA A 167 -9.53 -11.23 0.91
CA ALA A 167 -9.29 -9.84 1.23
C ALA A 167 -9.69 -8.89 0.08
N LEU A 168 -9.43 -9.27 -1.17
CA LEU A 168 -9.89 -8.50 -2.33
C LEU A 168 -11.41 -8.45 -2.42
N HIS A 169 -12.10 -9.58 -2.19
CA HIS A 169 -13.56 -9.65 -2.21
C HIS A 169 -14.23 -8.83 -1.09
N ALA A 170 -13.52 -8.50 -0.01
CA ALA A 170 -14.03 -7.59 1.02
C ALA A 170 -14.25 -6.16 0.50
N HIS A 171 -13.61 -5.78 -0.61
CA HIS A 171 -13.85 -4.52 -1.33
C HIS A 171 -15.03 -4.64 -2.30
N ALA A 172 -16.20 -5.03 -1.79
CA ALA A 172 -17.39 -5.35 -2.59
C ALA A 172 -17.77 -4.24 -3.56
N SER A 173 -17.68 -2.97 -3.14
CA SER A 173 -17.93 -1.80 -3.99
C SER A 173 -17.03 -1.73 -5.23
N GLN A 174 -15.84 -2.34 -5.17
CA GLN A 174 -14.84 -2.35 -6.24
C GLN A 174 -14.78 -3.67 -7.01
N THR A 175 -15.13 -4.79 -6.38
CA THR A 175 -14.91 -6.12 -6.99
C THR A 175 -16.18 -6.83 -7.40
N ALA A 176 -17.36 -6.46 -6.88
CA ALA A 176 -18.59 -7.23 -7.12
C ALA A 176 -19.02 -7.29 -8.59
N HIS A 177 -18.59 -6.33 -9.41
CA HIS A 177 -18.87 -6.26 -10.85
C HIS A 177 -17.79 -6.94 -11.71
N MET A 178 -16.76 -7.54 -11.09
CA MET A 178 -15.67 -8.21 -11.80
C MET A 178 -15.98 -9.70 -11.95
N ASP A 179 -16.36 -10.14 -13.15
CA ASP A 179 -16.77 -11.52 -13.42
C ASP A 179 -15.68 -12.57 -13.15
N ASP A 180 -14.40 -12.23 -13.41
CA ASP A 180 -13.26 -13.14 -13.24
C ASP A 180 -12.10 -12.44 -12.52
N LEU A 181 -12.33 -12.02 -11.27
CA LEU A 181 -11.28 -11.48 -10.43
C LEU A 181 -10.18 -12.52 -10.19
N ALA A 182 -10.55 -13.75 -9.85
CA ALA A 182 -9.60 -14.82 -9.53
C ALA A 182 -8.66 -15.11 -10.70
N GLY A 183 -9.18 -15.32 -11.92
CA GLY A 183 -8.36 -15.59 -13.10
C GLY A 183 -7.42 -14.44 -13.45
N ARG A 184 -7.87 -13.18 -13.30
CA ARG A 184 -7.01 -11.99 -13.49
C ARG A 184 -5.85 -11.95 -12.50
N ILE A 185 -6.10 -12.18 -11.21
CA ILE A 185 -5.05 -12.17 -10.20
C ILE A 185 -4.11 -13.36 -10.39
N THR A 186 -4.64 -14.55 -10.69
CA THR A 186 -3.83 -15.73 -11.02
C THR A 186 -2.90 -15.45 -12.20
N GLY A 187 -3.43 -14.92 -13.30
CA GLY A 187 -2.62 -14.61 -14.49
C GLY A 187 -1.47 -13.65 -14.20
N TRP A 188 -1.71 -12.61 -13.40
CA TRP A 188 -0.67 -11.70 -12.95
C TRP A 188 0.38 -12.43 -12.09
N LEU A 189 -0.03 -13.09 -11.01
CA LEU A 189 0.91 -13.70 -10.08
C LEU A 189 1.70 -14.87 -10.70
N SER A 190 1.11 -15.59 -11.66
CA SER A 190 1.81 -16.60 -12.45
C SER A 190 2.90 -15.99 -13.34
N ALA A 191 2.63 -14.83 -13.96
CA ALA A 191 3.64 -14.13 -14.75
C ALA A 191 4.83 -13.67 -13.89
N GLN A 192 4.56 -13.17 -12.67
CA GLN A 192 5.59 -12.80 -11.71
C GLN A 192 6.35 -14.02 -11.17
N ALA A 193 5.68 -15.15 -10.95
CA ALA A 193 6.33 -16.40 -10.55
C ALA A 193 7.27 -16.93 -11.65
N ALA A 194 6.87 -16.83 -12.91
CA ALA A 194 7.72 -17.18 -14.04
C ALA A 194 8.97 -16.28 -14.15
N GLU A 195 8.81 -14.97 -13.94
CA GLU A 195 9.93 -14.02 -13.88
C GLU A 195 10.90 -14.33 -12.72
N ALA A 196 10.36 -14.77 -11.59
CA ALA A 196 11.12 -15.22 -10.42
C ALA A 196 11.82 -16.58 -10.61
N GLY A 197 11.55 -17.31 -11.71
CA GLY A 197 12.08 -18.66 -11.95
C GLY A 197 11.45 -19.74 -11.06
N LEU A 198 10.25 -19.53 -10.53
CA LEU A 198 9.52 -20.53 -9.75
C LEU A 198 8.95 -21.65 -10.65
N PRO A 199 8.71 -22.86 -10.10
CA PRO A 199 8.04 -23.93 -10.83
C PRO A 199 6.65 -23.54 -11.35
N GLU A 200 6.20 -24.20 -12.43
CA GLU A 200 4.86 -24.03 -12.99
C GLU A 200 3.77 -24.25 -11.93
N GLY A 201 2.74 -23.41 -11.95
CA GLY A 201 1.63 -23.44 -10.98
C GLY A 201 1.89 -22.67 -9.69
N ARG A 202 3.09 -22.12 -9.48
CA ARG A 202 3.37 -21.19 -8.36
C ARG A 202 2.92 -19.78 -8.70
N LEU A 203 2.68 -19.00 -7.65
CA LEU A 203 2.23 -17.61 -7.70
C LEU A 203 3.19 -16.75 -6.89
N ALA A 204 3.60 -15.60 -7.43
CA ALA A 204 4.51 -14.69 -6.73
C ALA A 204 4.02 -13.24 -6.77
N GLU A 205 4.35 -12.48 -5.73
CA GLU A 205 4.31 -11.02 -5.72
C GLU A 205 5.71 -10.47 -5.95
N ALA A 206 5.86 -9.53 -6.89
CA ALA A 206 7.14 -8.90 -7.23
C ALA A 206 7.29 -7.51 -6.61
N PHE A 207 8.50 -7.20 -6.14
CA PHE A 207 8.87 -5.94 -5.50
C PHE A 207 10.26 -5.48 -5.98
N MET A 208 10.49 -4.17 -5.91
CA MET A 208 11.84 -3.60 -5.81
C MET A 208 12.13 -3.30 -4.34
N VAL A 209 13.20 -3.89 -3.81
CA VAL A 209 13.64 -3.69 -2.42
C VAL A 209 14.95 -2.91 -2.41
N ALA A 210 15.03 -1.92 -1.53
CA ALA A 210 16.22 -1.10 -1.32
C ALA A 210 16.44 -0.80 0.17
N ASP A 211 17.71 -0.67 0.54
CA ASP A 211 18.14 -0.19 1.86
C ASP A 211 17.97 1.34 1.95
N THR A 212 17.45 1.82 3.09
CA THR A 212 17.17 3.24 3.34
C THR A 212 17.84 3.81 4.59
N ALA A 213 18.68 3.01 5.28
CA ALA A 213 19.37 3.39 6.51
C ALA A 213 20.48 4.42 6.28
#